data_AF-A0A267FYH9-F1
#
_entry.id   AF-A0A267FYH9-F1
#
_cell.length_a   1.000
_cell.length_b   1.000
_cell.length_c   1.000
_cell.angle_alpha   90.00
_cell.angle_beta   90.00
_cell.angle_gamma   90.00
#
_symmetry.space_group_name_H-M   'P 1'
#
loop_
_entity.id
_entity.type
_entity.pdbx_description
1 polymer ?
#
loop_
_entity_poly.entity_id
_entity_poly.type
_entity_poly.pdbx_seq_one_letter_code
_entity_poly.pdbx_strand_id
1 'polypeptide(L)' 'VRMTMVLVESLAGTGHTRLAFRPRNSPTKKELLAFDPLVQQEVLYREVKKIRTLRKHGSSD' A
#
# COMPACT_ATOMS: atom_id res chain seq x y z
N VAL A 1 0.84 8.96 -15.05
CA VAL A 1 0.05 8.93 -13.79
C VAL A 1 1.00 9.00 -12.60
N ARG A 2 0.82 9.95 -11.67
CA ARG A 2 1.67 10.01 -10.45
C ARG A 2 1.26 8.89 -9.50
N MET A 3 2.23 8.17 -8.95
CA MET A 3 1.99 7.07 -8.01
C MET A 3 2.21 7.56 -6.57
N THR A 4 1.47 6.99 -5.62
CA THR A 4 1.64 7.20 -4.19
C THR A 4 2.02 5.90 -3.54
N MET A 5 3.13 5.90 -2.81
CA MET A 5 3.58 4.80 -1.97
C MET A 5 2.78 4.85 -0.67
N VAL A 6 2.24 3.70 -0.27
CA VAL A 6 1.38 3.54 0.90
C VAL A 6 1.83 2.32 1.70
N LEU A 7 1.56 2.34 3.00
CA LEU A 7 1.65 1.19 3.87
C LEU A 7 0.29 0.50 3.88
N VAL A 8 0.30 -0.81 3.63
CA VAL A 8 -0.87 -1.67 3.79
C VAL A 8 -0.64 -2.63 4.96
N GLU A 9 -1.70 -2.98 5.67
CA GLU A 9 -1.67 -3.88 6.81
C GLU A 9 -2.62 -5.06 6.57
N SER A 10 -2.22 -6.23 7.06
CA SER A 10 -3.00 -7.46 7.04
C SER A 10 -4.31 -7.30 7.81
N LEU A 11 -5.44 -7.66 7.18
CA LEU A 11 -6.74 -7.68 7.85
C LEU A 11 -6.95 -8.93 8.73
N ALA A 12 -5.96 -9.82 8.83
CA ALA A 12 -5.98 -10.92 9.79
C ALA A 12 -5.71 -10.48 11.24
N GLY A 13 -5.48 -9.18 11.49
CA GLY A 13 -5.24 -8.63 12.83
C GLY A 13 -3.83 -8.91 13.38
N THR A 14 -2.88 -9.29 12.52
CA THR A 14 -1.51 -9.65 12.90
C THR A 14 -0.58 -8.44 13.03
N GLY A 15 -1.00 -7.27 12.52
CA GLY A 15 -0.15 -6.08 12.41
C GLY A 15 0.95 -6.19 11.35
N HIS A 16 1.00 -7.25 10.55
CA HIS A 16 1.99 -7.37 9.48
C HIS A 16 1.72 -6.34 8.38
N THR A 17 2.74 -5.55 8.03
CA THR A 17 2.63 -4.45 7.06
C THR A 17 3.54 -4.60 5.86
N ARG A 18 3.15 -4.01 4.73
CA ARG A 18 3.91 -4.01 3.47
C ARG A 18 3.78 -2.69 2.75
N LEU A 19 4.75 -2.37 1.89
CA LEU A 19 4.65 -1.24 0.97
C LEU A 19 3.84 -1.63 -0.27
N ALA A 20 2.99 -0.73 -0.73
CA ALA A 20 2.27 -0.84 -1.98
C ALA A 20 2.24 0.51 -2.71
N PHE A 21 1.82 0.48 -3.98
CA PHE A 21 1.63 1.67 -4.78
C PHE A 21 0.17 1.78 -5.23
N ARG A 22 -0.37 3.00 -5.20
CA ARG A 22 -1.64 3.32 -5.83
C ARG A 22 -1.55 4.59 -6.68
N PRO A 23 -2.42 4.76 -7.70
CA PRO A 23 -2.55 6.04 -8.38
C PRO A 23 -2.84 7.17 -7.37
N ARG A 24 -2.19 8.32 -7.52
CA ARG A 24 -2.38 9.49 -6.64
C ARG A 24 -3.84 9.91 -6.56
N ASN A 25 -4.55 9.88 -7.69
CA ASN A 25 -5.93 10.33 -7.83
C ASN A 25 -6.94 9.18 -7.67
N SER A 26 -6.50 8.03 -7.13
CA SER A 26 -7.45 6.94 -6.85
C SER A 26 -8.44 7.40 -5.78
N PRO A 27 -9.76 7.23 -6.01
CA PRO A 27 -10.80 7.63 -5.06
C PRO A 27 -10.87 6.70 -3.85
N THR A 28 -10.30 5.50 -3.94
CA THR A 28 -10.32 4.48 -2.90
C THR A 28 -8.92 4.21 -2.36
N LYS A 29 -8.89 3.65 -1.14
CA LYS A 29 -7.67 3.14 -0.51
C LYS A 29 -7.20 1.88 -1.23
N LYS A 30 -5.88 1.63 -1.23
CA LYS A 30 -5.33 0.42 -1.82
C LYS A 30 -5.74 -0.82 -1.02
N GLU A 31 -6.21 -1.84 -1.72
CA GLU A 31 -6.36 -3.20 -1.21
C GLU A 31 -5.62 -4.18 -2.13
N LEU A 32 -5.14 -5.30 -1.56
CA LEU A 32 -4.58 -6.42 -2.32
C LEU A 32 -4.62 -7.72 -1.51
N LEU A 33 -4.68 -8.84 -2.20
CA LEU A 33 -4.42 -10.16 -1.62
C LEU A 33 -2.91 -10.40 -1.56
N ALA A 34 -2.42 -10.87 -0.42
CA ALA A 34 -1.03 -11.27 -0.23
C ALA A 34 -0.88 -12.26 0.92
N PHE A 35 0.20 -13.02 0.90
CA PHE A 35 0.58 -13.90 1.99
C PHE A 35 0.93 -13.12 3.27
N ASP A 36 0.33 -13.49 4.39
CA ASP A 36 0.73 -13.05 5.73
C ASP A 36 1.52 -14.18 6.43
N PRO A 37 2.80 -13.97 6.76
CA PRO A 37 3.64 -15.01 7.35
C PRO A 37 3.24 -15.42 8.77
N LEU A 38 2.46 -14.60 9.49
CA LEU A 38 2.06 -14.88 10.87
C LEU A 38 0.84 -15.81 10.95
N VAL A 39 -0.02 -15.79 9.93
CA VAL A 39 -1.15 -16.74 9.79
C VAL A 39 -0.92 -17.78 8.70
N GLN A 40 0.19 -17.67 7.95
CA GLN A 40 0.62 -18.57 6.88
C GLN A 40 -0.45 -18.82 5.81
N GLN A 41 -1.17 -17.78 5.42
CA GLN A 41 -2.21 -17.85 4.40
C GLN A 41 -2.29 -16.55 3.59
N GLU A 42 -2.96 -16.61 2.44
CA GLU A 42 -3.31 -15.42 1.66
C GLU A 42 -4.47 -14.67 2.33
N VAL A 43 -4.27 -13.38 2.57
CA VAL A 43 -5.23 -12.51 3.24
C VAL A 43 -5.36 -11.18 2.54
N LEU A 44 -6.45 -10.46 2.83
CA LEU A 44 -6.64 -9.10 2.34
C LEU A 44 -5.77 -8.14 3.15
N TYR A 45 -5.00 -7.31 2.46
CA TYR A 45 -4.29 -6.16 3.03
C TYR A 45 -4.99 -4.88 2.62
N ARG A 46 -5.05 -3.90 3.52
CA ARG A 46 -5.67 -2.58 3.29
C ARG A 46 -4.73 -1.44 3.65
N GLU A 47 -4.76 -0.35 2.88
CA GLU A 47 -3.99 0.87 3.16
C GLU A 47 -4.35 1.48 4.51
N VAL A 48 -3.33 1.61 5.35
CA VAL A 48 -3.40 2.25 6.67
C VAL A 48 -2.76 3.63 6.67
N LYS A 49 -1.73 3.85 5.84
CA LYS A 49 -0.97 5.11 5.84
C LYS A 49 -0.41 5.46 4.46
N LYS A 50 -0.56 6.73 4.05
CA LYS A 50 0.21 7.29 2.93
C LYS A 50 1.65 7.54 3.37
N ILE A 51 2.62 7.04 2.61
CA ILE A 51 4.05 7.30 2.88
C ILE A 51 4.52 8.53 2.10
N ARG A 52 4.50 8.48 0.76
CA ARG A 52 4.91 9.61 -0.08
C ARG A 52 4.36 9.50 -1.49
N THR A 53 4.19 10.63 -2.17
CA THR A 53 3.91 10.65 -3.60
C THR A 53 5.22 10.60 -4.36
N LEU A 54 5.33 9.68 -5.33
CA LEU A 54 6.50 9.55 -6.17
C LEU A 54 6.58 10.73 -7.14
N ARG A 55 7.74 11.38 -7.17
CA ARG A 55 8.08 12.43 -8.14
C ARG A 55 8.60 11.77 -9.41
N LYS A 56 8.39 12.44 -10.55
CA LYS A 56 9.08 12.05 -11.78
C LYS A 56 10.55 12.44 -11.63
N HIS A 57 11.47 11.57 -12.05
CA HIS A 57 12.88 11.92 -12.03
C HIS A 57 13.12 13.19 -12.86
N GLY A 58 13.85 14.17 -12.31
CA GLY A 58 14.17 15.44 -12.98
C GLY A 58 13.09 16.53 -12.92
N SER A 59 11.99 16.35 -12.18
CA SER A 59 11.07 17.47 -11.93
C SER A 59 11.52 18.29 -10.71
N SER A 60 12.04 19.50 -10.93
CA SER A 60 12.07 20.56 -9.92
C SER A 60 10.64 21.11 -9.76
N ASP A 61 10.20 21.32 -8.51
CA ASP A 61 8.92 22.00 -8.22
C ASP A 61 8.99 23.48 -8.59
#